data_AF-A0A968UIR9-F1
#
_entry.id   AF-A0A968UIR9-F1
#
_cell.length_a   1.000
_cell.length_b   1.000
_cell.length_c   1.000
_cell.angle_alpha   90.00
_cell.angle_beta   90.00
_cell.angle_gamma   90.00
#
_symmetry.space_group_name_H-M   'P 1'
#
loop_
_entity.id
_entity.type
_entity.pdbx_description
1 polymer ?
#
loop_
_entity_poly.entity_id
_entity_poly.type
_entity_poly.pdbx_seq_one_letter_code
_entity_poly.pdbx_strand_id
1 'polypeptide(L)'
;MAFGNDHPHLRWVALDSSKRPNPASPVVVLHSSATFATTHLEVQDLQPVGERLLNLAATPLGQWLARPAWIQVHRWRYGLVNQPLQRPTLSSPTIPNLLACGDWCGGNGVDAAISSGQAAAAQIGQWLKSRPRG
;
A
#
# COMPACT_ATOMS: atom_id res chain seq x y z
N MET A 1 9.58 9.79 -9.75
CA MET A 1 9.70 9.34 -8.35
C MET A 1 10.96 9.98 -7.80
N ALA A 2 10.86 10.77 -6.73
CA ALA A 2 12.01 11.58 -6.26
C ALA A 2 12.90 10.88 -5.21
N PHE A 3 12.41 9.82 -4.58
CA PHE A 3 13.13 9.10 -3.52
C PHE A 3 13.10 7.59 -3.80
N GLY A 4 14.17 6.89 -3.41
CA GLY A 4 14.28 5.43 -3.47
C GLY A 4 14.03 4.78 -2.10
N ASN A 5 14.15 3.46 -2.04
CA ASN A 5 13.91 2.70 -0.79
C ASN A 5 14.92 2.99 0.34
N ASP A 6 16.08 3.58 0.02
CA ASP A 6 17.18 3.80 0.99
C ASP A 6 17.04 5.10 1.78
N HIS A 7 16.11 5.98 1.43
CA HIS A 7 15.95 7.24 2.16
C HIS A 7 15.24 6.98 3.51
N PRO A 8 15.80 7.48 4.64
CA PRO A 8 15.42 7.04 5.98
C PRO A 8 13.96 7.38 6.37
N HIS A 9 13.35 8.37 5.70
CA HIS A 9 12.03 8.89 6.09
C HIS A 9 11.00 8.92 4.96
N LEU A 10 11.43 8.93 3.71
CA LEU A 10 10.57 9.14 2.54
C LEU A 10 10.86 8.01 1.55
N ARG A 11 9.82 7.33 1.10
CA ARG A 11 9.95 6.29 0.08
C ARG A 11 9.60 6.81 -1.30
N TRP A 12 8.60 7.68 -1.37
CA TRP A 12 8.02 8.06 -2.64
C TRP A 12 7.30 9.40 -2.53
N VAL A 13 7.35 10.16 -3.63
CA VAL A 13 6.60 11.40 -3.79
C VAL A 13 6.08 11.47 -5.22
N ALA A 14 4.85 11.94 -5.37
CA ALA A 14 4.30 12.33 -6.66
C ALA A 14 3.50 13.62 -6.58
N LEU A 15 3.54 14.37 -7.69
CA LEU A 15 2.57 15.40 -8.01
C LEU A 15 1.29 14.71 -8.50
N ASP A 16 0.39 14.36 -7.59
CA ASP A 16 -0.86 13.66 -7.89
C ASP A 16 -1.75 14.45 -8.86
N SER A 17 -1.71 15.79 -8.77
CA SER A 17 -2.46 16.66 -9.68
C SER A 17 -2.04 16.51 -11.15
N SER A 18 -0.85 15.98 -11.46
CA SER A 18 -0.42 15.74 -12.85
C SER A 18 -1.18 14.60 -13.54
N LYS A 19 -1.92 13.78 -12.79
CA LYS A 19 -2.81 12.75 -13.32
C LYS A 19 -4.09 13.33 -13.94
N ARG A 20 -4.30 14.65 -13.83
CA ARG A 20 -5.50 15.36 -14.30
C ARG A 20 -5.09 16.36 -15.38
N PRO A 21 -5.92 16.59 -16.42
CA PRO A 21 -5.59 17.48 -17.53
C PRO A 21 -5.50 18.96 -17.11
N ASN A 22 -6.37 19.44 -16.22
CA ASN A 22 -6.43 20.85 -15.79
C ASN A 22 -6.62 20.95 -14.27
N PRO A 23 -5.59 20.72 -13.45
CA PRO A 23 -5.72 20.81 -12.01
C PRO A 23 -5.81 22.28 -11.55
N ALA A 24 -6.78 22.60 -10.69
CA ALA A 24 -6.94 23.94 -10.13
C ALA A 24 -5.79 24.33 -9.17
N SER A 25 -5.20 23.35 -8.48
CA SER A 25 -4.08 23.53 -7.56
C SER A 25 -3.15 22.31 -7.60
N PRO A 26 -1.85 22.48 -7.28
CA PRO A 26 -0.94 21.35 -7.07
C PRO A 26 -1.40 20.46 -5.91
N VAL A 27 -1.42 19.15 -6.14
CA VAL A 27 -1.66 18.15 -5.09
C VAL A 27 -0.45 17.22 -5.07
N VAL A 28 0.21 17.12 -3.92
CA VAL A 28 1.38 16.26 -3.72
C VAL A 28 1.03 15.16 -2.74
N VAL A 29 1.37 13.92 -3.07
CA VAL A 29 1.28 12.77 -2.16
C VAL A 29 2.68 12.34 -1.78
N LEU A 30 2.91 12.23 -0.47
CA LEU A 30 4.15 11.76 0.13
C LEU A 30 3.90 10.40 0.79
N HIS A 31 4.74 9.41 0.51
CA HIS A 31 4.79 8.17 1.28
C HIS A 31 6.10 8.13 2.08
N SER A 32 5.98 7.83 3.36
CA SER A 32 7.14 7.62 4.22
C SER A 32 7.86 6.31 3.88
N SER A 33 9.07 6.15 4.41
CA SER A 33 9.69 4.82 4.51
C SER A 33 8.86 3.92 5.44
N ALA A 34 9.01 2.60 5.29
CA ALA A 34 8.38 1.63 6.19
C ALA A 34 8.89 1.80 7.63
N THR A 35 10.20 2.03 7.80
CA THR A 35 10.81 2.28 9.11
C THR A 35 10.20 3.50 9.80
N PHE A 36 10.01 4.61 9.08
CA PHE A 36 9.38 5.81 9.63
C PHE A 36 7.91 5.56 10.02
N ALA A 37 7.16 4.82 9.20
CA ALA A 37 5.78 4.48 9.51
C ALA A 37 5.69 3.62 10.79
N THR A 38 6.57 2.64 10.94
CA THR A 38 6.62 1.77 12.12
C THR A 38 6.96 2.53 13.40
N THR A 39 7.91 3.46 13.37
CA THR A 39 8.28 4.25 14.56
C THR A 39 7.19 5.20 15.04
N HIS A 40 6.23 5.56 14.17
CA HIS A 40 5.10 6.44 14.50
C HIS A 40 3.76 5.69 14.49
N LEU A 41 3.77 4.36 14.49
CA LEU A 41 2.56 3.54 14.30
C LEU A 41 1.50 3.78 15.37
N GLU A 42 1.92 4.02 16.61
CA GLU A 42 1.01 4.21 17.76
C GLU A 42 0.81 5.67 18.16
N VAL A 43 1.34 6.63 17.40
CA VAL A 43 1.13 8.05 17.68
C VAL A 43 -0.37 8.38 17.54
N GLN A 44 -0.95 9.03 18.53
CA GLN A 44 -2.38 9.38 18.50
C GLN A 44 -2.65 10.52 17.53
N ASP A 45 -1.86 11.58 17.60
CA ASP A 45 -1.95 12.73 16.69
C ASP A 45 -0.95 12.63 15.53
N LEU A 46 -1.47 12.34 14.34
CA LEU A 46 -0.66 12.19 13.13
C LEU A 46 -0.31 13.51 12.46
N GLN A 47 -0.94 14.62 12.84
CA GLN A 47 -0.75 15.91 12.18
C GLN A 47 0.73 16.37 12.26
N PRO A 48 1.40 16.40 13.43
CA PRO A 48 2.81 16.76 13.52
C PRO A 48 3.76 15.80 12.78
N VAL A 49 3.37 14.53 12.67
CA VAL A 49 4.14 13.50 11.94
C VAL A 49 4.11 13.80 10.43
N GLY A 50 2.95 14.16 9.90
CA GLY A 50 2.79 14.60 8.51
C GLY A 50 3.56 15.88 8.20
N GLU A 51 3.47 16.88 9.08
CA GLU A 51 4.22 18.14 8.95
C GLU A 51 5.74 17.91 8.95
N ARG A 52 6.23 16.97 9.77
CA ARG A 52 7.63 16.56 9.75
C ARG A 52 8.03 15.95 8.40
N LEU A 53 7.23 15.02 7.85
CA LEU A 53 7.50 14.43 6.52
C LEU A 53 7.49 15.49 5.42
N LEU A 54 6.57 16.45 5.51
CA LEU A 54 6.45 17.55 4.58
C LEU A 54 7.69 18.45 4.57
N ASN A 55 8.17 18.84 5.76
CA ASN A 55 9.38 19.64 5.92
C ASN A 55 10.63 18.92 5.39
N LEU A 56 10.73 17.61 5.61
CA LEU A 56 11.80 16.79 5.04
C LEU A 56 11.74 16.77 3.50
N ALA A 57 10.55 16.63 2.92
CA ALA A 57 10.36 16.61 1.48
C ALA A 57 10.60 17.99 0.83
N ALA A 58 10.32 19.09 1.54
CA ALA A 58 10.51 20.45 1.05
C ALA A 58 11.99 20.82 0.81
N THR A 59 12.93 20.16 1.50
CA THR A 59 14.36 20.44 1.36
C THR A 59 14.86 20.18 -0.08
N PRO A 60 14.63 19.00 -0.69
CA PRO A 60 14.99 18.76 -2.09
C PRO A 60 13.92 19.20 -3.12
N LEU A 61 12.65 19.37 -2.73
CA LEU A 61 11.55 19.64 -3.69
C LEU A 61 11.07 21.10 -3.73
N GLY A 62 11.55 21.93 -2.81
CA GLY A 62 11.24 23.35 -2.72
C GLY A 62 10.37 23.71 -1.52
N GLN A 63 10.62 24.90 -0.96
CA GLN A 63 10.01 25.41 0.27
C GLN A 63 8.50 25.63 0.18
N TRP A 64 7.95 25.77 -1.02
CA TRP A 64 6.50 25.89 -1.24
C TRP A 64 5.73 24.67 -0.68
N LEU A 65 6.36 23.50 -0.65
CA LEU A 65 5.76 22.27 -0.14
C LEU A 65 5.54 22.32 1.38
N ALA A 66 6.38 23.05 2.13
CA ALA A 66 6.31 23.14 3.59
C ALA A 66 5.12 23.94 4.13
N ARG A 67 4.37 24.64 3.25
CA ARG A 67 3.24 25.51 3.64
C ARG A 67 2.02 25.28 2.75
N PRO A 68 1.41 24.09 2.79
CA PRO A 68 0.25 23.79 1.98
C PRO A 68 -0.98 24.50 2.56
N ALA A 69 -1.93 24.85 1.70
CA ALA A 69 -3.22 25.37 2.15
C ALA A 69 -4.01 24.31 2.97
N TRP A 70 -3.72 23.03 2.76
CA TRP A 70 -4.35 21.91 3.43
C TRP A 70 -3.45 20.67 3.42
N ILE A 71 -3.50 19.88 4.49
CA ILE A 71 -2.80 18.60 4.62
C ILE A 71 -3.75 17.56 5.22
N GLN A 72 -3.63 16.32 4.76
CA GLN A 72 -4.24 15.15 5.38
C GLN A 72 -3.19 14.06 5.56
N VAL A 73 -3.18 13.46 6.74
CA VAL A 73 -2.27 12.37 7.09
C VAL A 73 -3.08 11.10 7.27
N HIS A 74 -2.63 10.01 6.65
CA HIS A 74 -3.26 8.70 6.80
C HIS A 74 -2.22 7.64 7.18
N ARG A 75 -2.60 6.73 8.07
CA ARG A 75 -1.75 5.63 8.54
C ARG A 75 -2.29 4.29 8.05
N TRP A 76 -1.52 3.65 7.17
CA TRP A 76 -1.81 2.31 6.67
C TRP A 76 -1.01 1.26 7.45
N ARG A 77 -1.58 0.72 8.54
CA ARG A 77 -0.91 -0.30 9.39
C ARG A 77 -0.52 -1.55 8.59
N TYR A 78 -1.32 -1.93 7.60
CA TYR A 78 -1.09 -3.07 6.71
C TYR A 78 -0.82 -2.61 5.27
N GLY A 79 0.01 -1.57 5.11
CA GLY A 79 0.27 -0.97 3.79
C GLY A 79 1.33 -1.68 2.94
N LEU A 80 2.16 -2.53 3.53
CA LEU A 80 3.24 -3.25 2.83
C LEU A 80 3.37 -4.69 3.33
N VAL A 81 3.54 -5.62 2.41
CA VAL A 81 3.87 -7.02 2.70
C VAL A 81 5.35 -7.12 3.06
N ASN A 82 5.66 -7.53 4.28
CA ASN A 82 7.04 -7.77 4.71
C ASN A 82 7.51 -9.20 4.38
N GLN A 83 6.66 -10.19 4.60
CA GLN A 83 6.96 -11.61 4.38
C GLN A 83 5.85 -12.24 3.54
N PRO A 84 6.01 -12.30 2.20
CA PRO A 84 5.05 -12.96 1.33
C PRO A 84 4.90 -14.45 1.64
N LEU A 85 3.66 -14.95 1.62
CA LEU A 85 3.40 -16.38 1.56
C LEU A 85 3.90 -16.92 0.21
N GLN A 86 4.75 -17.95 0.25
CA GLN A 86 5.31 -18.59 -0.96
C GLN A 86 4.33 -19.56 -1.64
N ARG A 87 3.05 -19.15 -1.71
CA ARG A 87 1.93 -19.89 -2.33
C ARG A 87 0.93 -18.90 -2.91
N PRO A 88 0.22 -19.26 -3.99
CA PRO A 88 -0.73 -18.36 -4.64
C PRO A 88 -2.00 -18.12 -3.81
N THR A 89 -2.33 -19.03 -2.88
CA THR A 89 -3.48 -18.95 -1.96
C THR A 89 -3.15 -19.66 -0.66
N LEU A 90 -3.94 -19.39 0.39
CA LEU A 90 -3.92 -20.14 1.64
C LEU A 90 -5.25 -20.90 1.81
N SER A 91 -5.19 -22.23 1.86
CA SER A 91 -6.38 -23.08 2.08
C SER A 91 -6.62 -23.36 3.56
N SER A 92 -7.89 -23.43 3.96
CA SER A 92 -8.25 -23.91 5.28
C SER A 92 -7.92 -25.41 5.41
N PRO A 93 -7.27 -25.84 6.51
CA PRO A 93 -7.03 -27.25 6.76
C PRO A 93 -8.31 -28.02 7.17
N THR A 94 -9.36 -27.32 7.62
CA THR A 94 -10.55 -27.95 8.21
C THR A 94 -11.84 -27.68 7.44
N ILE A 95 -11.90 -26.61 6.64
CA ILE A 95 -13.11 -26.23 5.90
C ILE A 95 -12.82 -26.46 4.40
N PRO A 96 -13.35 -27.54 3.81
CA PRO A 96 -13.13 -27.82 2.40
C PRO A 96 -13.84 -26.74 1.58
N ASN A 97 -13.11 -26.03 0.71
CA ASN A 97 -13.53 -24.87 -0.10
C ASN A 97 -13.27 -23.47 0.48
N LEU A 98 -12.67 -23.34 1.67
CA LEU A 98 -12.27 -22.03 2.19
C LEU A 98 -10.83 -21.72 1.77
N LEU A 99 -10.66 -20.63 1.02
CA LEU A 99 -9.39 -20.10 0.56
C LEU A 99 -9.26 -18.63 0.94
N ALA A 100 -8.06 -18.22 1.33
CA ALA A 100 -7.67 -16.82 1.44
C ALA A 100 -6.70 -16.46 0.30
N CYS A 101 -6.85 -15.25 -0.22
CA CYS A 101 -6.05 -14.67 -1.28
C CYS A 101 -5.77 -13.19 -0.98
N GLY A 102 -4.74 -12.64 -1.59
CA GLY A 102 -4.37 -11.23 -1.42
C GLY A 102 -2.99 -10.92 -1.96
N ASP A 103 -2.59 -9.66 -1.86
CA ASP A 103 -1.27 -9.17 -2.27
C ASP A 103 -0.11 -9.87 -1.55
N TRP A 104 -0.36 -10.40 -0.35
CA TRP A 104 0.58 -11.16 0.45
C TRP A 104 0.77 -12.62 0.01
N CYS A 105 -0.01 -13.11 -0.97
CA CYS A 105 0.12 -14.45 -1.53
C CYS A 105 0.93 -14.43 -2.83
N GLY A 106 2.04 -15.16 -2.87
CA GLY A 106 2.90 -15.31 -4.05
C GLY A 106 3.82 -14.12 -4.35
N GLY A 107 3.68 -13.00 -3.64
CA GLY A 107 4.50 -11.82 -3.88
C GLY A 107 4.10 -10.63 -3.02
N ASN A 108 4.17 -9.43 -3.60
CA ASN A 108 3.70 -8.20 -2.99
C ASN A 108 3.08 -7.28 -4.05
N GLY A 109 2.24 -6.34 -3.61
CA GLY A 109 1.67 -5.33 -4.48
C GLY A 109 0.49 -5.82 -5.33
N VAL A 110 0.07 -4.96 -6.26
CA VAL A 110 -1.19 -5.13 -6.99
C VAL A 110 -1.21 -6.37 -7.90
N ASP A 111 -0.09 -6.68 -8.56
CA ASP A 111 0.00 -7.83 -9.47
C ASP A 111 -0.14 -9.15 -8.70
N ALA A 112 0.48 -9.24 -7.52
CA ALA A 112 0.33 -10.39 -6.63
C ALA A 112 -1.11 -10.54 -6.15
N ALA A 113 -1.79 -9.43 -5.81
CA ALA A 113 -3.18 -9.44 -5.37
C ALA A 113 -4.11 -10.00 -6.46
N ILE A 114 -3.95 -9.51 -7.69
CA ILE A 114 -4.74 -9.93 -8.85
C ILE A 114 -4.46 -11.42 -9.14
N SER A 115 -3.19 -11.81 -9.23
CA SER A 115 -2.78 -13.20 -9.50
C SER A 115 -3.31 -14.17 -8.44
N SER A 116 -3.20 -13.82 -7.15
CA SER A 116 -3.71 -14.62 -6.04
C SER A 116 -5.24 -14.76 -6.09
N GLY A 117 -5.97 -13.68 -6.38
CA GLY A 117 -7.42 -13.72 -6.53
C GLY A 117 -7.88 -14.62 -7.68
N GLN A 118 -7.19 -14.56 -8.83
CA GLN A 118 -7.45 -15.44 -9.96
C GLN A 118 -7.18 -16.91 -9.62
N ALA A 119 -6.08 -17.20 -8.91
CA ALA A 119 -5.75 -18.54 -8.47
C ALA A 119 -6.81 -19.10 -7.50
N ALA A 120 -7.31 -18.29 -6.56
CA ALA A 120 -8.39 -18.68 -5.67
C ALA A 120 -9.68 -19.00 -6.43
N ALA A 121 -10.08 -18.14 -7.36
CA ALA A 121 -11.27 -18.36 -8.19
C ALA A 121 -11.17 -19.66 -9.00
N ALA A 122 -9.99 -19.94 -9.59
CA ALA A 122 -9.76 -21.17 -10.34
C ALA A 122 -9.87 -22.43 -9.45
N GLN A 123 -9.28 -22.40 -8.24
CA GLN A 123 -9.34 -23.52 -7.29
C GLN A 123 -10.78 -23.79 -6.81
N ILE A 124 -11.53 -22.75 -6.46
CA ILE A 124 -12.96 -22.90 -6.12
C ILE A 124 -13.75 -23.46 -7.30
N GLY A 125 -13.49 -22.95 -8.51
CA GLY A 125 -14.15 -23.43 -9.73
C GLY A 125 -13.89 -24.91 -9.99
N GLN A 126 -12.68 -25.41 -9.75
CA GLN A 126 -12.35 -26.83 -9.84
C GLN A 126 -13.06 -27.64 -8.76
N TRP A 127 -13.04 -27.18 -7.51
CA TRP A 127 -13.73 -27.83 -6.41
C TRP A 127 -15.23 -27.98 -6.68
N LEU A 128 -15.90 -26.91 -7.14
CA LEU A 128 -17.33 -26.93 -7.48
C LEU A 128 -17.66 -27.98 -8.56
N LYS A 129 -16.81 -28.10 -9.59
CA LYS A 129 -16.98 -29.09 -10.67
C LYS A 129 -16.78 -30.53 -10.18
N SER A 130 -15.94 -30.74 -9.17
CA SER A 130 -15.68 -32.06 -8.59
C SER A 130 -16.75 -32.55 -7.62
N ARG A 131 -17.74 -31.71 -7.27
CA ARG A 131 -18.83 -32.13 -6.38
C ARG A 131 -19.76 -33.11 -7.11
N PRO A 132 -20.18 -34.21 -6.46
CA PRO A 132 -21.25 -35.05 -6.98
C PRO A 132 -22.48 -34.17 -7.23
N ARG A 133 -23.04 -34.25 -8.44
CA ARG A 133 -24.37 -33.69 -8.68
C ARG A 133 -25.35 -34.63 -7.98
N GLY A 134 -26.05 -34.09 -6.97
CA GLY A 134 -27.21 -34.77 -6.38
C GLY A 134 -28.35 -34.86 -7.36
#